data_AF-A0A8C3Y0L7-F1
#
_entry.id   AF-A0A8C3Y0L7-F1
#
_cell.length_a   1.000
_cell.length_b   1.000
_cell.length_c   1.000
_cell.angle_alpha   90.00
_cell.angle_beta   90.00
_cell.angle_gamma   90.00
#
_symmetry.space_group_name_H-M   'P 1'
#
loop_
_entity.id
_entity.type
_entity.pdbx_description
1 polymer ?
#
loop_
_entity_poly.entity_id
_entity_poly.type
_entity_poly.pdbx_seq_one_letter_code
_entity_poly.pdbx_strand_id
1 'polypeptide(L)'
;MKEFFLELGDMIGRKESCASRQLPMISCLFYALEEWTVVEFLKKYLFYVIIGSLTICAILVFFIVPLTIVFFIYLTNILLLIHQRNNELKADPLSDAWNRVRKTIATFWDIYARIWHGYELHGVGNLPEGPGILVYYHGAIPIDYLYFLSRLFLWKKRLCLSVADHFVFRLPGLKLLLGVTGVIPGTREECLAALRNGYLVSISPGGVREALFSDQSYQLMWGNRKGFAQVALEAKVGLHPQLWSSQECLNSTVNDVSEAQSVRTLTDCGGYERAPGTDGAAGASPGGCGRRTAPSRQEMTGGNESCTAGPTSMSYLTCLTYILEEWTGVKDIGDYLSAKEMLATLWDGHGRIWHGYELHGVENIPEGPGLVVFYHGATPLDYIYFTARLHVMQKRCCSVVADHFVFRLPGFRILLEVFGVIHGPKEACVGTLEKGHLLAIAPGGVREALFSDEMYTILWSDRKGFAQVAIDAKVPIIPMFTQNVREGFRTLGGIKILRSLYERTRLPVVPLYGGFPVKLRTFIGAPIPYEPNMTAEELAAKTKAAVQALIEKHQKIPGNIFRALMERFQTQKKED
;
A
#
# COMPACT_ATOMS: atom_id res chain seq x y z
N MET A 1 -34.94 -35.04 -40.15
CA MET A 1 -34.46 -35.15 -38.75
C MET A 1 -33.54 -36.36 -38.56
N LYS A 2 -33.93 -37.60 -38.92
CA LYS A 2 -33.01 -38.76 -38.90
C LYS A 2 -31.80 -38.64 -39.83
N GLU A 3 -31.94 -38.06 -41.02
CA GLU A 3 -30.81 -37.81 -41.94
C GLU A 3 -29.85 -36.72 -41.44
N PHE A 4 -30.38 -35.67 -40.80
CA PHE A 4 -29.56 -34.61 -40.18
C PHE A 4 -28.69 -35.14 -39.01
N PHE A 5 -29.17 -36.17 -38.31
CA PHE A 5 -28.41 -36.86 -37.25
C PHE A 5 -27.42 -37.90 -37.79
N LEU A 6 -27.62 -38.43 -39.00
CA LEU A 6 -26.66 -39.30 -39.68
C LEU A 6 -25.47 -38.50 -40.22
N GLU A 7 -25.71 -37.31 -40.79
CA GLU A 7 -24.64 -36.41 -41.23
C GLU A 7 -23.80 -35.85 -40.06
N LEU A 8 -24.42 -35.58 -38.89
CA LEU A 8 -23.67 -35.15 -37.71
C LEU A 8 -22.83 -36.28 -37.08
N GLY A 9 -23.25 -37.54 -37.26
CA GLY A 9 -22.57 -38.73 -36.74
C GLY A 9 -21.28 -39.07 -37.50
N ASP A 10 -21.24 -38.80 -38.81
CA ASP A 10 -20.05 -39.01 -39.63
C ASP A 10 -18.99 -37.89 -39.47
N MET A 11 -19.39 -36.71 -38.98
CA MET A 11 -18.49 -35.56 -38.77
C MET A 11 -17.75 -35.59 -37.43
N ILE A 12 -18.19 -36.43 -36.48
CA ILE A 12 -17.55 -36.62 -35.17
C ILE A 12 -16.91 -38.00 -35.17
N GLY A 13 -15.64 -38.05 -35.61
CA GLY A 13 -14.79 -39.23 -35.54
C GLY A 13 -14.54 -39.66 -34.10
N ARG A 14 -15.48 -40.39 -33.51
CA ARG A 14 -15.33 -41.29 -32.35
C ARG A 14 -16.64 -42.04 -32.12
N LYS A 15 -16.73 -43.25 -32.66
CA LYS A 15 -17.66 -44.27 -32.18
C LYS A 15 -17.27 -44.61 -30.75
N GLU A 16 -18.28 -44.91 -29.92
CA GLU A 16 -18.19 -45.37 -28.52
C GLU A 16 -18.15 -44.28 -27.44
N SER A 17 -19.35 -43.88 -26.99
CA SER A 17 -19.57 -43.61 -25.55
C SER A 17 -21.05 -43.41 -25.18
N CYS A 18 -21.95 -43.03 -26.10
CA CYS A 18 -23.36 -42.80 -25.72
C CYS A 18 -24.30 -44.02 -25.88
N ALA A 19 -23.83 -45.15 -26.43
CA ALA A 19 -24.69 -46.32 -26.67
C ALA A 19 -24.84 -47.26 -25.46
N SER A 20 -24.15 -47.03 -24.33
CA SER A 20 -24.17 -47.96 -23.19
C SER A 20 -24.40 -47.26 -21.85
N ARG A 21 -25.61 -46.70 -21.68
CA ARG A 21 -26.41 -46.64 -20.43
C ARG A 21 -27.50 -45.59 -20.60
N GLN A 22 -28.71 -45.93 -20.16
CA GLN A 22 -29.90 -45.09 -20.19
C GLN A 22 -29.66 -43.75 -19.47
N LEU A 23 -29.42 -42.68 -20.22
CA LEU A 23 -29.65 -41.30 -19.79
C LEU A 23 -30.57 -40.65 -20.83
N PRO A 24 -31.65 -39.97 -20.41
CA PRO A 24 -32.57 -39.33 -21.35
C PRO A 24 -31.82 -38.26 -22.16
N MET A 25 -32.13 -38.15 -23.46
CA MET A 25 -31.44 -37.27 -24.43
C MET A 25 -31.37 -35.80 -23.96
N ILE A 26 -32.34 -35.39 -23.15
CA ILE A 26 -32.41 -34.08 -22.49
C ILE A 26 -31.25 -33.87 -21.51
N SER A 27 -30.83 -34.89 -20.74
CA SER A 27 -29.70 -34.79 -19.81
C SER A 27 -28.36 -34.62 -20.53
N CYS A 28 -28.16 -35.22 -21.70
CA CYS A 28 -26.96 -34.99 -22.53
C CYS A 28 -26.96 -33.59 -23.14
N LEU A 29 -28.13 -33.06 -23.53
CA LEU A 29 -28.27 -31.70 -24.05
C LEU A 29 -28.01 -30.66 -22.96
N PHE A 30 -28.53 -30.88 -21.74
CA PHE A 30 -28.24 -30.03 -20.58
C PHE A 30 -26.76 -30.10 -20.18
N TYR A 31 -26.13 -31.28 -20.15
CA TYR A 31 -24.69 -31.40 -19.89
C TYR A 31 -23.84 -30.67 -20.94
N ALA A 32 -24.18 -30.80 -22.22
CA ALA A 32 -23.46 -30.13 -23.31
C ALA A 32 -23.66 -28.61 -23.29
N LEU A 33 -24.85 -28.12 -22.90
CA LEU A 33 -25.14 -26.68 -22.76
C LEU A 33 -24.51 -26.07 -21.50
N GLU A 34 -24.49 -26.81 -20.39
CA GLU A 34 -23.94 -26.43 -19.08
C GLU A 34 -22.40 -26.42 -19.10
N GLU A 35 -21.74 -27.34 -19.81
CA GLU A 35 -20.28 -27.35 -19.97
C GLU A 35 -19.75 -26.31 -20.98
N TRP A 36 -20.48 -25.97 -22.04
CA TRP A 36 -19.90 -25.22 -23.16
C TRP A 36 -20.15 -23.70 -23.10
N THR A 37 -21.28 -23.25 -22.54
CA THR A 37 -21.64 -21.81 -22.55
C THR A 37 -21.45 -21.13 -21.20
N VAL A 38 -21.75 -21.81 -20.10
CA VAL A 38 -21.68 -21.23 -18.75
C VAL A 38 -20.24 -21.21 -18.24
N VAL A 39 -19.45 -22.25 -18.50
CA VAL A 39 -18.07 -22.38 -17.98
C VAL A 39 -17.07 -21.51 -18.74
N GLU A 40 -17.14 -21.42 -20.07
CA GLU A 40 -16.29 -20.52 -20.86
C GLU A 40 -16.61 -19.04 -20.59
N PHE A 41 -17.90 -18.70 -20.47
CA PHE A 41 -18.34 -17.37 -20.09
C PHE A 41 -17.93 -17.04 -18.64
N LEU A 42 -18.17 -17.93 -17.66
CA LEU A 42 -17.69 -17.74 -16.29
C LEU A 42 -16.18 -17.57 -16.23
N LYS A 43 -15.37 -18.36 -16.93
CA LYS A 43 -13.89 -18.20 -16.92
C LYS A 43 -13.47 -16.81 -17.39
N LYS A 44 -14.07 -16.30 -18.47
CA LYS A 44 -13.73 -14.99 -19.05
C LYS A 44 -14.15 -13.84 -18.12
N TYR A 45 -15.35 -13.88 -17.56
CA TYR A 45 -15.83 -12.84 -16.63
C TYR A 45 -15.19 -12.96 -15.25
N LEU A 46 -14.89 -14.16 -14.78
CA LEU A 46 -14.24 -14.40 -13.49
C LEU A 46 -12.78 -13.95 -13.50
N PHE A 47 -12.09 -13.99 -14.65
CA PHE A 47 -10.80 -13.34 -14.84
C PHE A 47 -10.90 -11.82 -14.62
N TYR A 48 -11.88 -11.15 -15.23
CA TYR A 48 -12.13 -9.72 -14.98
C TYR A 48 -12.58 -9.44 -13.55
N VAL A 49 -13.33 -10.36 -12.93
CA VAL A 49 -13.73 -10.24 -11.52
C VAL A 49 -12.54 -10.44 -10.59
N ILE A 50 -11.57 -11.29 -10.91
CA ILE A 50 -10.39 -11.53 -10.05
C ILE A 50 -9.34 -10.47 -10.24
N ILE A 51 -9.01 -10.08 -11.47
CA ILE A 51 -8.18 -8.89 -11.70
C ILE A 51 -8.89 -7.68 -11.12
N GLY A 52 -10.19 -7.53 -11.35
CA GLY A 52 -11.01 -6.51 -10.73
C GLY A 52 -10.94 -6.57 -9.22
N SER A 53 -11.02 -7.74 -8.60
CA SER A 53 -10.96 -7.92 -7.14
C SER A 53 -9.56 -7.69 -6.59
N LEU A 54 -8.50 -8.07 -7.29
CA LEU A 54 -7.11 -7.82 -6.91
C LEU A 54 -6.75 -6.34 -7.06
N THR A 55 -7.23 -5.70 -8.12
CA THR A 55 -7.14 -4.26 -8.34
C THR A 55 -7.96 -3.53 -7.30
N ILE A 56 -9.19 -3.97 -6.99
CA ILE A 56 -10.00 -3.45 -5.90
C ILE A 56 -9.30 -3.67 -4.57
N CYS A 57 -8.68 -4.82 -4.31
CA CYS A 57 -7.88 -5.06 -3.10
C CYS A 57 -6.66 -4.15 -3.03
N ALA A 58 -5.93 -3.93 -4.13
CA ALA A 58 -4.81 -3.01 -4.20
C ALA A 58 -5.27 -1.56 -3.96
N ILE A 59 -6.37 -1.15 -4.60
CA ILE A 59 -7.08 0.11 -4.38
C ILE A 59 -7.48 0.22 -2.90
N LEU A 60 -8.13 -0.78 -2.33
CA LEU A 60 -8.53 -0.83 -0.92
C LEU A 60 -7.32 -0.77 0.02
N VAL A 61 -6.17 -1.33 -0.36
CA VAL A 61 -4.90 -1.19 0.36
C VAL A 61 -4.38 0.24 0.27
N PHE A 62 -4.45 0.91 -0.89
CA PHE A 62 -4.13 2.35 -1.01
C PHE A 62 -5.09 3.23 -0.19
N PHE A 63 -6.37 2.85 -0.15
CA PHE A 63 -7.39 3.54 0.63
C PHE A 63 -7.40 3.11 2.11
N ILE A 64 -6.69 2.05 2.51
CA ILE A 64 -6.72 1.55 3.89
C ILE A 64 -6.18 2.59 4.85
N VAL A 65 -5.15 3.33 4.46
CA VAL A 65 -4.53 4.37 5.29
C VAL A 65 -5.50 5.55 5.48
N PRO A 66 -6.04 6.19 4.41
CA PRO A 66 -7.10 7.18 4.55
C PRO A 66 -8.33 6.68 5.35
N LEU A 67 -8.80 5.46 5.09
CA LEU A 67 -9.95 4.87 5.78
C LEU A 67 -9.65 4.64 7.27
N THR A 68 -8.44 4.22 7.61
CA THR A 68 -8.00 4.04 9.00
C THR A 68 -7.94 5.37 9.73
N ILE A 69 -7.45 6.43 9.08
CA ILE A 69 -7.43 7.79 9.63
C ILE A 69 -8.87 8.26 9.91
N VAL A 70 -9.77 8.11 8.93
CA VAL A 70 -11.19 8.44 9.07
C VAL A 70 -11.82 7.65 10.22
N PHE A 71 -11.57 6.34 10.28
CA PHE A 71 -12.04 5.47 11.36
C PHE A 71 -11.60 5.99 12.74
N PHE A 72 -10.33 6.35 12.91
CA PHE A 72 -9.84 6.88 14.18
C PHE A 72 -10.40 8.26 14.54
N ILE A 73 -10.66 9.13 13.55
CA ILE A 73 -11.33 10.42 13.76
C ILE A 73 -12.76 10.19 14.30
N TYR A 74 -13.54 9.30 13.67
CA TYR A 74 -14.90 8.99 14.11
C TYR A 74 -14.93 8.24 15.44
N LEU A 75 -14.00 7.31 15.67
CA LEU A 75 -13.86 6.64 16.97
C LEU A 75 -13.59 7.66 18.08
N THR A 76 -12.68 8.62 17.84
CA THR A 76 -12.40 9.71 18.78
C THR A 76 -13.65 10.54 19.07
N ASN A 77 -14.42 10.86 18.03
CA ASN A 77 -15.66 11.62 18.15
C ASN A 77 -16.75 10.86 18.96
N ILE A 78 -16.90 9.55 18.74
CA ILE A 78 -17.83 8.72 19.52
C ILE A 78 -17.43 8.71 20.99
N LEU A 79 -16.15 8.54 21.30
CA LEU A 79 -15.64 8.57 22.68
C LEU A 79 -15.88 9.93 23.34
N LEU A 80 -15.72 11.02 22.60
CA LEU A 80 -16.05 12.38 23.04
C LEU A 80 -17.54 12.54 23.38
N LEU A 81 -18.43 12.04 22.52
CA LEU A 81 -19.88 12.10 22.73
C LEU A 81 -20.32 11.28 23.95
N ILE A 82 -19.74 10.09 24.13
CA ILE A 82 -19.95 9.26 25.33
C ILE A 82 -19.48 10.01 26.57
N HIS A 83 -18.30 10.62 26.53
CA HIS A 83 -17.77 11.40 27.65
C HIS A 83 -18.64 12.60 27.98
N GLN A 84 -19.11 13.34 26.97
CA GLN A 84 -20.02 14.47 27.15
C GLN A 84 -21.30 14.03 27.85
N ARG A 85 -21.90 12.93 27.38
CA ARG A 85 -23.15 12.41 27.91
C ARG A 85 -23.00 11.87 29.33
N ASN A 86 -21.95 11.11 29.61
CA ASN A 86 -21.73 10.50 30.92
C ASN A 86 -21.42 11.51 32.03
N ASN A 87 -20.88 12.68 31.67
CA ASN A 87 -20.50 13.72 32.63
C ASN A 87 -21.42 14.97 32.55
N GLU A 88 -22.51 14.90 31.77
CA GLU A 88 -23.46 16.00 31.53
C GLU A 88 -22.78 17.34 31.17
N LEU A 89 -21.66 17.26 30.44
CA LEU A 89 -20.81 18.41 30.15
C LEU A 89 -21.47 19.34 29.13
N LYS A 90 -21.99 20.46 29.62
CA LYS A 90 -22.51 21.59 28.82
C LYS A 90 -21.53 22.77 28.71
N ALA A 91 -20.27 22.54 29.09
CA ALA A 91 -19.23 23.57 29.06
C ALA A 91 -18.80 23.91 27.63
N ASP A 92 -18.43 25.18 27.42
CA ASP A 92 -17.84 25.66 26.17
C ASP A 92 -16.72 24.71 25.69
N PRO A 93 -16.72 24.25 24.43
CA PRO A 93 -15.71 23.34 23.89
C PRO A 93 -14.27 23.84 23.99
N LEU A 94 -14.02 25.13 24.22
CA LEU A 94 -12.67 25.68 24.46
C LEU A 94 -12.28 25.75 25.94
N SER A 95 -13.23 25.58 26.86
CA SER A 95 -12.97 25.64 28.31
C SER A 95 -12.04 24.52 28.80
N ASP A 96 -11.47 24.73 29.99
CA ASP A 96 -10.58 23.76 30.64
C ASP A 96 -11.26 22.46 31.07
N ALA A 97 -12.60 22.43 31.13
CA ALA A 97 -13.38 21.22 31.42
C ALA A 97 -13.03 20.06 30.47
N TRP A 98 -12.63 20.37 29.24
CA TRP A 98 -12.26 19.40 28.22
C TRP A 98 -10.78 18.99 28.23
N ASN A 99 -9.92 19.61 29.07
CA ASN A 99 -8.46 19.38 29.04
C ASN A 99 -8.08 17.92 29.27
N ARG A 100 -8.82 17.20 30.12
CA ARG A 100 -8.58 15.77 30.35
C ARG A 100 -8.78 14.97 29.07
N VAL A 101 -9.86 15.24 28.34
CA VAL A 101 -10.16 14.55 27.09
C VAL A 101 -9.18 14.96 25.99
N ARG A 102 -8.87 16.26 25.87
CA ARG A 102 -7.84 16.75 24.94
C ARG A 102 -6.50 16.07 25.15
N LYS A 103 -6.10 15.87 26.41
CA LYS A 103 -4.85 15.15 26.74
C LYS A 103 -4.88 13.72 26.24
N THR A 104 -6.01 13.01 26.41
CA THR A 104 -6.18 11.64 25.89
C THR A 104 -6.10 11.60 24.37
N ILE A 105 -6.83 12.48 23.68
CA ILE A 105 -6.84 12.58 22.22
C ILE A 105 -5.43 12.90 21.70
N ALA A 106 -4.78 13.91 22.27
CA ALA A 106 -3.44 14.32 21.89
C ALA A 106 -2.40 13.20 22.14
N THR A 107 -2.52 12.45 23.23
CA THR A 107 -1.63 11.31 23.52
C THR A 107 -1.80 10.21 22.47
N PHE A 108 -3.04 9.89 22.11
CA PHE A 108 -3.32 8.90 21.07
C PHE A 108 -2.68 9.31 19.73
N TRP A 109 -2.93 10.54 19.27
CA TRP A 109 -2.40 11.02 17.99
C TRP A 109 -0.87 11.22 18.00
N ASP A 110 -0.25 11.62 19.12
CA ASP A 110 1.22 11.69 19.24
C ASP A 110 1.87 10.29 19.17
N ILE A 111 1.28 9.29 19.82
CA ILE A 111 1.76 7.90 19.72
C ILE A 111 1.60 7.39 18.29
N TYR A 112 0.43 7.61 17.69
CA TYR A 112 0.16 7.23 16.30
C TYR A 112 1.18 7.87 15.35
N ALA A 113 1.41 9.18 15.50
CA ALA A 113 2.37 9.94 14.69
C ALA A 113 3.78 9.34 14.73
N ARG A 114 4.27 8.98 15.92
CA ARG A 114 5.60 8.40 16.11
C ARG A 114 5.72 6.98 15.59
N ILE A 115 4.69 6.16 15.78
CA ILE A 115 4.72 4.74 15.36
C ILE A 115 4.54 4.63 13.84
N TRP A 116 3.56 5.33 13.27
CA TRP A 116 3.20 5.18 11.86
C TRP A 116 4.07 6.02 10.92
N HIS A 117 4.40 7.24 11.32
CA HIS A 117 5.07 8.21 10.44
C HIS A 117 6.46 8.63 10.93
N GLY A 118 6.94 8.10 12.06
CA GLY A 118 8.21 8.53 12.65
C GLY A 118 8.23 10.04 12.94
N TYR A 119 7.08 10.64 13.24
CA TYR A 119 6.91 12.09 13.28
C TYR A 119 7.81 12.76 14.32
N GLU A 120 8.50 13.82 13.88
CA GLU A 120 9.34 14.67 14.72
C GLU A 120 8.88 16.13 14.65
N LEU A 121 9.01 16.85 15.77
CA LEU A 121 8.73 18.27 15.84
C LEU A 121 9.97 19.02 16.29
N HIS A 122 10.45 19.92 15.44
CA HIS A 122 11.62 20.76 15.62
C HIS A 122 11.24 22.23 15.77
N GLY A 123 12.09 23.04 16.40
CA GLY A 123 11.90 24.50 16.47
C GLY A 123 10.78 24.98 17.41
N VAL A 124 10.31 24.14 18.35
CA VAL A 124 9.24 24.51 19.31
C VAL A 124 9.59 25.74 20.16
N GLY A 125 10.88 26.01 20.38
CA GLY A 125 11.36 27.20 21.07
C GLY A 125 11.04 28.52 20.33
N ASN A 126 10.76 28.48 19.03
CA ASN A 126 10.46 29.67 18.23
C ASN A 126 9.00 30.14 18.35
N LEU A 127 8.16 29.40 19.09
CA LEU A 127 6.77 29.77 19.32
C LEU A 127 6.69 30.87 20.39
N PRO A 128 5.90 31.93 20.18
CA PRO A 128 5.78 33.02 21.14
C PRO A 128 5.08 32.52 22.40
N GLU A 129 5.45 33.05 23.57
CA GLU A 129 4.74 32.73 24.83
C GLU A 129 3.31 33.31 24.85
N GLY A 130 3.10 34.44 24.17
CA GLY A 130 1.81 35.11 23.98
C GLY A 130 1.07 34.69 22.71
N PRO A 131 0.07 35.48 22.27
CA PRO A 131 -0.66 35.21 21.03
C PRO A 131 0.24 35.34 19.81
N GLY A 132 -0.10 34.64 18.74
CA GLY A 132 0.69 34.61 17.52
C GLY A 132 -0.03 33.85 16.41
N ILE A 133 0.32 34.17 15.16
CA ILE A 133 -0.21 33.47 14.00
C ILE A 133 0.81 32.46 13.50
N LEU A 134 0.37 31.21 13.41
CA LEU A 134 1.11 30.10 12.86
C LEU A 134 0.72 29.90 11.39
N VAL A 135 1.68 30.01 10.49
CA VAL A 135 1.46 29.78 9.06
C VAL A 135 2.08 28.45 8.68
N TYR A 136 1.29 27.57 8.05
CA TYR A 136 1.73 26.24 7.67
C TYR A 136 1.27 25.84 6.27
N TYR A 137 1.99 24.90 5.68
CA TYR A 137 1.70 24.31 4.38
C TYR A 137 0.54 23.32 4.46
N HIS A 138 -0.44 23.39 3.55
CA HIS A 138 -1.55 22.44 3.55
C HIS A 138 -1.24 21.19 2.72
N GLY A 139 -0.89 20.09 3.38
CA GLY A 139 -0.84 18.78 2.73
C GLY A 139 -2.23 18.32 2.23
N ALA A 140 -2.27 17.36 1.29
CA ALA A 140 -3.52 16.82 0.75
C ALA A 140 -4.50 16.34 1.84
N ILE A 141 -3.95 15.72 2.89
CA ILE A 141 -4.62 15.47 4.17
C ILE A 141 -3.70 16.05 5.25
N PRO A 142 -4.10 17.08 6.00
CA PRO A 142 -3.24 17.78 6.96
C PRO A 142 -3.11 17.00 8.28
N ILE A 143 -2.69 15.72 8.19
CA ILE A 143 -2.53 14.84 9.34
C ILE A 143 -1.28 15.19 10.17
N ASP A 144 -0.24 15.67 9.50
CA ASP A 144 0.94 16.26 10.09
C ASP A 144 0.59 17.44 11.01
N TYR A 145 -0.37 18.27 10.57
CA TYR A 145 -0.87 19.39 11.36
C TYR A 145 -1.63 18.92 12.62
N LEU A 146 -2.40 17.84 12.52
CA LEU A 146 -3.03 17.21 13.69
C LEU A 146 -1.99 16.67 14.69
N TYR A 147 -0.88 16.12 14.19
CA TYR A 147 0.24 15.68 15.04
C TYR A 147 0.90 16.87 15.73
N PHE A 148 1.11 17.96 15.02
CA PHE A 148 1.62 19.21 15.59
C PHE A 148 0.71 19.71 16.72
N LEU A 149 -0.59 19.84 16.49
CA LEU A 149 -1.56 20.28 17.51
C LEU A 149 -1.51 19.40 18.77
N SER A 150 -1.47 18.09 18.58
CA SER A 150 -1.39 17.11 19.65
C SER A 150 -0.12 17.31 20.50
N ARG A 151 1.03 17.42 19.84
CA ARG A 151 2.32 17.59 20.51
C ARG A 151 2.45 18.95 21.18
N LEU A 152 1.97 20.02 20.54
CA LEU A 152 1.90 21.36 21.11
C LEU A 152 1.09 21.36 22.41
N PHE A 153 -0.10 20.76 22.39
CA PHE A 153 -0.94 20.66 23.59
C PHE A 153 -0.26 19.84 24.69
N LEU A 154 0.39 18.73 24.35
CA LEU A 154 1.08 17.89 25.34
C LEU A 154 2.27 18.60 25.98
N TRP A 155 3.07 19.34 25.20
CA TRP A 155 4.32 19.95 25.65
C TRP A 155 4.12 21.32 26.28
N LYS A 156 3.36 22.20 25.62
CA LYS A 156 3.17 23.59 26.08
C LYS A 156 1.88 23.78 26.87
N LYS A 157 0.98 22.79 26.92
CA LYS A 157 -0.36 22.91 27.55
C LYS A 157 -1.18 24.07 26.98
N ARG A 158 -0.98 24.39 25.69
CA ARG A 158 -1.63 25.50 24.99
C ARG A 158 -2.45 24.98 23.82
N LEU A 159 -3.60 25.62 23.59
CA LEU A 159 -4.40 25.41 22.40
C LEU A 159 -3.92 26.34 21.27
N CYS A 160 -4.02 25.84 20.04
CA CYS A 160 -3.85 26.62 18.84
C CYS A 160 -5.17 26.54 18.05
N LEU A 161 -5.84 27.69 17.92
CA LEU A 161 -7.12 27.78 17.24
C LEU A 161 -6.90 27.77 15.74
N SER A 162 -7.39 26.71 15.10
CA SER A 162 -7.00 26.37 13.73
C SER A 162 -8.10 26.71 12.75
N VAL A 163 -7.79 27.53 11.75
CA VAL A 163 -8.74 27.88 10.70
C VAL A 163 -8.89 26.72 9.74
N ALA A 164 -10.13 26.28 9.53
CA ALA A 164 -10.47 25.25 8.55
C ALA A 164 -11.62 25.73 7.65
N ASP A 165 -11.66 25.20 6.43
CA ASP A 165 -12.73 25.53 5.48
C ASP A 165 -14.12 25.13 6.01
N HIS A 166 -15.13 25.93 5.68
CA HIS A 166 -16.52 25.72 6.09
C HIS A 166 -17.08 24.34 5.76
N PHE A 167 -16.58 23.65 4.72
CA PHE A 167 -17.06 22.31 4.39
C PHE A 167 -16.81 21.30 5.53
N VAL A 168 -15.72 21.45 6.28
CA VAL A 168 -15.34 20.53 7.37
C VAL A 168 -16.41 20.51 8.46
N PHE A 169 -17.02 21.66 8.73
CA PHE A 169 -18.09 21.81 9.72
C PHE A 169 -19.44 21.24 9.27
N ARG A 170 -19.59 20.90 7.99
CA ARG A 170 -20.78 20.22 7.45
C ARG A 170 -20.68 18.70 7.55
N LEU A 171 -19.51 18.16 7.92
CA LEU A 171 -19.33 16.72 8.10
C LEU A 171 -20.12 16.23 9.34
N PRO A 172 -20.93 15.17 9.18
CA PRO A 172 -21.85 14.73 10.22
C PRO A 172 -21.10 14.27 11.47
N GLY A 173 -21.53 14.77 12.62
CA GLY A 173 -21.01 14.37 13.93
C GLY A 173 -19.70 15.05 14.35
N LEU A 174 -18.93 15.69 13.47
CA LEU A 174 -17.59 16.20 13.82
C LEU A 174 -17.58 17.52 14.60
N LYS A 175 -18.71 18.22 14.71
CA LYS A 175 -18.80 19.56 15.32
C LYS A 175 -18.20 19.63 16.74
N LEU A 176 -18.47 18.62 17.58
CA LEU A 176 -17.92 18.57 18.94
C LEU A 176 -16.41 18.37 18.93
N LEU A 177 -15.91 17.41 18.15
CA LEU A 177 -14.48 17.15 18.02
C LEU A 177 -13.73 18.40 17.52
N LEU A 178 -14.23 19.07 16.49
CA LEU A 178 -13.66 20.31 15.96
C LEU A 178 -13.61 21.39 17.05
N GLY A 179 -14.70 21.61 17.77
CA GLY A 179 -14.74 22.58 18.88
C GLY A 179 -13.75 22.25 19.99
N VAL A 180 -13.70 20.99 20.44
CA VAL A 180 -12.80 20.55 21.52
C VAL A 180 -11.33 20.63 21.12
N THR A 181 -11.02 20.41 19.85
CA THR A 181 -9.64 20.50 19.32
C THR A 181 -9.24 21.91 18.89
N GLY A 182 -10.16 22.88 18.97
CA GLY A 182 -9.89 24.27 18.66
C GLY A 182 -9.96 24.61 17.17
N VAL A 183 -10.63 23.81 16.35
CA VAL A 183 -10.82 24.10 14.92
C VAL A 183 -12.00 25.06 14.75
N ILE A 184 -11.76 26.19 14.09
CA ILE A 184 -12.70 27.29 13.91
C ILE A 184 -12.94 27.59 12.41
N PRO A 185 -14.11 28.15 12.03
CA PRO A 185 -14.38 28.57 10.66
C PRO A 185 -13.42 29.65 10.17
N GLY A 186 -12.96 30.51 11.09
CA GLY A 186 -11.85 31.42 10.85
C GLY A 186 -12.24 32.69 10.13
N THR A 187 -13.38 33.29 10.49
CA THR A 187 -13.64 34.67 10.09
C THR A 187 -12.56 35.60 10.67
N ARG A 188 -12.38 36.77 10.07
CA ARG A 188 -11.38 37.74 10.55
C ARG A 188 -11.63 38.13 12.00
N GLU A 189 -12.90 38.35 12.35
CA GLU A 189 -13.33 38.70 13.70
C GLU A 189 -13.04 37.58 14.71
N GLU A 190 -13.30 36.32 14.35
CA GLU A 190 -12.97 35.15 15.17
C GLU A 190 -11.46 35.03 15.41
N CYS A 191 -10.66 35.22 14.36
CA CYS A 191 -9.20 35.16 14.48
C CYS A 191 -8.66 36.29 15.38
N LEU A 192 -9.17 37.51 15.22
CA LEU A 192 -8.79 38.64 16.08
C LEU A 192 -9.22 38.43 17.53
N ALA A 193 -10.42 37.88 17.78
CA ALA A 193 -10.89 37.56 19.11
C ALA A 193 -10.03 36.47 19.77
N ALA A 194 -9.67 35.42 19.02
CA ALA A 194 -8.76 34.36 19.47
C ALA A 194 -7.39 34.93 19.91
N LEU A 195 -6.78 35.78 19.08
CA LEU A 195 -5.49 36.40 19.38
C LEU A 195 -5.59 37.34 20.59
N ARG A 196 -6.65 38.14 20.71
CA ARG A 196 -6.88 39.01 21.88
C ARG A 196 -7.04 38.23 23.18
N ASN A 197 -7.60 37.02 23.10
CA ASN A 197 -7.73 36.10 24.23
C ASN A 197 -6.45 35.30 24.52
N GLY A 198 -5.32 35.61 23.85
CA GLY A 198 -4.01 35.01 24.10
C GLY A 198 -3.76 33.67 23.41
N TYR A 199 -4.67 33.22 22.54
CA TYR A 199 -4.48 31.98 21.78
C TYR A 199 -3.47 32.15 20.64
N LEU A 200 -2.82 31.05 20.27
CA LEU A 200 -2.22 30.94 18.94
C LEU A 200 -3.32 30.70 17.92
N VAL A 201 -3.22 31.30 16.74
CA VAL A 201 -4.13 31.03 15.62
C VAL A 201 -3.33 30.41 14.48
N SER A 202 -3.75 29.29 13.92
CA SER A 202 -3.11 28.73 12.75
C SER A 202 -3.93 28.92 11.48
N ILE A 203 -3.23 29.23 10.41
CA ILE A 203 -3.82 29.46 9.10
C ILE A 203 -2.91 28.80 8.06
N SER A 204 -3.49 28.04 7.14
CA SER A 204 -2.82 27.70 5.91
C SER A 204 -3.31 28.62 4.78
N PRO A 205 -2.50 29.58 4.31
CA PRO A 205 -2.90 30.51 3.26
C PRO A 205 -3.21 29.79 1.94
N GLY A 206 -2.53 28.68 1.67
CA GLY A 206 -2.77 27.80 0.53
C GLY A 206 -4.10 27.05 0.60
N GLY A 207 -4.58 26.71 1.80
CA GLY A 207 -5.88 26.08 2.04
C GLY A 207 -6.16 24.88 1.13
N VAL A 208 -7.44 24.67 0.79
CA VAL A 208 -7.88 23.53 -0.03
C VAL A 208 -7.25 23.52 -1.43
N ARG A 209 -6.99 24.69 -2.03
CA ARG A 209 -6.32 24.77 -3.33
C ARG A 209 -4.90 24.18 -3.26
N GLU A 210 -4.13 24.53 -2.22
CA GLU A 210 -2.79 23.98 -2.04
C GLU A 210 -2.83 22.48 -1.74
N ALA A 211 -3.82 22.04 -0.96
CA ALA A 211 -4.05 20.62 -0.69
C ALA A 211 -4.31 19.78 -1.96
N LEU A 212 -5.04 20.33 -2.94
CA LEU A 212 -5.49 19.59 -4.12
C LEU A 212 -4.51 19.64 -5.30
N PHE A 213 -3.74 20.71 -5.43
CA PHE A 213 -2.94 20.96 -6.64
C PHE A 213 -1.43 20.99 -6.39
N SER A 214 -0.98 20.66 -5.17
CA SER A 214 0.44 20.59 -4.88
C SER A 214 1.08 19.34 -5.44
N ASP A 215 2.36 19.45 -5.74
CA ASP A 215 3.19 18.38 -6.25
C ASP A 215 4.42 18.17 -5.37
N GLN A 216 5.28 17.25 -5.81
CA GLN A 216 6.54 16.91 -5.15
C GLN A 216 7.54 18.07 -5.00
N SER A 217 7.30 19.22 -5.62
CA SER A 217 8.15 20.42 -5.48
C SER A 217 7.81 21.27 -4.26
N TYR A 218 6.65 21.04 -3.62
CA TYR A 218 6.17 21.78 -2.43
C TYR A 218 6.10 23.30 -2.64
N GLN A 219 5.89 23.76 -3.87
CA GLN A 219 5.74 25.18 -4.17
C GLN A 219 4.46 25.75 -3.53
N LEU A 220 4.60 26.89 -2.85
CA LEU A 220 3.49 27.54 -2.14
C LEU A 220 2.47 28.11 -3.12
N MET A 221 1.19 27.80 -2.92
CA MET A 221 0.09 28.21 -3.81
C MET A 221 -0.87 29.18 -3.14
N TRP A 222 -0.33 30.24 -2.57
CA TRP A 222 -1.15 31.22 -1.84
C TRP A 222 -1.96 32.11 -2.78
N GLY A 223 -1.43 32.40 -3.98
CA GLY A 223 -2.01 33.38 -4.89
C GLY A 223 -2.10 34.76 -4.23
N ASN A 224 -3.23 35.45 -4.40
CA ASN A 224 -3.44 36.79 -3.81
C ASN A 224 -3.97 36.76 -2.36
N ARG A 225 -3.92 35.61 -1.67
CA ARG A 225 -4.49 35.46 -0.32
C ARG A 225 -3.58 36.09 0.74
N LYS A 226 -3.89 37.33 1.13
CA LYS A 226 -3.15 38.11 2.13
C LYS A 226 -3.89 38.29 3.48
N GLY A 227 -5.04 37.63 3.66
CA GLY A 227 -5.90 37.82 4.84
C GLY A 227 -5.21 37.50 6.17
N PHE A 228 -4.39 36.45 6.22
CA PHE A 228 -3.63 36.08 7.42
C PHE A 228 -2.65 37.18 7.86
N ALA A 229 -2.03 37.88 6.91
CA ALA A 229 -1.10 38.98 7.19
C ALA A 229 -1.85 40.22 7.71
N GLN A 230 -3.04 40.52 7.16
CA GLN A 230 -3.90 41.59 7.67
C GLN A 230 -4.32 41.34 9.13
N VAL A 231 -4.74 40.10 9.43
CA VAL A 231 -5.06 39.69 10.81
C VAL A 231 -3.86 39.87 11.75
N ALA A 232 -2.65 39.50 11.32
CA ALA A 232 -1.44 39.68 12.12
C ALA A 232 -1.15 41.15 12.44
N LEU A 233 -1.21 42.02 11.43
CA LEU A 233 -0.96 43.45 11.56
C LEU A 233 -1.98 44.11 12.51
N GLU A 234 -3.25 43.74 12.38
CA GLU A 234 -4.33 44.30 13.21
C GLU A 234 -4.30 43.82 14.64
N ALA A 235 -3.96 42.56 14.87
CA ALA A 235 -3.76 42.02 16.21
C ALA A 235 -2.43 42.46 16.84
N LYS A 236 -1.52 43.08 16.06
CA LYS A 236 -0.16 43.44 16.46
C LYS A 236 0.63 42.24 16.99
N VAL A 237 0.50 41.10 16.33
CA VAL A 237 1.18 39.84 16.68
C VAL A 237 2.17 39.42 15.60
N GLY A 238 3.22 38.70 15.98
CA GLY A 238 4.19 38.14 15.04
C GLY A 238 3.60 37.01 14.18
N LEU A 239 4.10 36.90 12.94
CA LEU A 239 3.89 35.76 12.05
C LEU A 239 5.01 34.74 12.29
N HIS A 240 4.64 33.49 12.59
CA HIS A 240 5.59 32.39 12.80
C HIS A 240 5.40 31.34 11.71
N PRO A 241 6.34 31.21 10.75
CA PRO A 241 6.28 30.17 9.73
C PRO A 241 6.64 28.81 10.35
N GLN A 242 5.90 27.78 9.97
CA GLN A 242 6.33 26.38 10.11
C GLN A 242 6.84 25.88 8.76
N LEU A 243 8.16 25.72 8.63
CA LEU A 243 8.89 24.58 8.02
C LEU A 243 10.31 24.97 7.54
N TRP A 244 11.32 24.22 7.99
CA TRP A 244 12.54 23.87 7.24
C TRP A 244 12.08 22.99 6.05
N SER A 245 12.52 23.05 4.80
CA SER A 245 13.78 23.48 4.18
C SER A 245 13.49 24.24 2.88
N SER A 246 13.72 25.55 2.89
CA SER A 246 13.98 26.42 1.73
C SER A 246 13.85 27.86 2.22
N GLN A 247 14.92 28.33 2.88
CA GLN A 247 15.04 29.69 3.38
C GLN A 247 14.89 30.76 2.28
N GLU A 248 14.88 30.38 0.99
CA GLU A 248 14.84 31.27 -0.17
C GLU A 248 13.43 31.79 -0.51
N CYS A 249 12.35 31.04 -0.26
CA CYS A 249 11.00 31.46 -0.69
C CYS A 249 10.38 32.56 0.18
N LEU A 250 10.64 32.57 1.50
CA LEU A 250 10.11 33.59 2.42
C LEU A 250 10.70 35.00 2.16
N ASN A 251 11.94 35.07 1.68
CA ASN A 251 12.57 36.35 1.37
C ASN A 251 11.88 37.06 0.20
N SER A 252 11.28 36.33 -0.75
CA SER A 252 10.55 36.94 -1.87
C SER A 252 9.23 37.61 -1.43
N THR A 253 8.46 36.97 -0.55
CA THR A 253 7.16 37.49 -0.11
C THR A 253 7.27 38.58 0.96
N VAL A 254 8.32 38.56 1.78
CA VAL A 254 8.58 39.63 2.78
C VAL A 254 9.11 40.89 2.11
N ASN A 255 9.90 40.77 1.04
CA ASN A 255 10.39 41.91 0.28
C ASN A 255 9.23 42.70 -0.39
N ASP A 256 8.25 42.01 -0.97
CA ASP A 256 7.03 42.64 -1.56
C ASP A 256 6.16 43.39 -0.53
N VAL A 257 6.25 43.05 0.77
CA VAL A 257 5.54 43.76 1.85
C VAL A 257 6.38 44.92 2.39
N SER A 258 7.71 44.81 2.36
CA SER A 258 8.63 45.88 2.77
C SER A 258 8.67 47.05 1.78
N GLU A 259 8.47 46.82 0.47
CA GLU A 259 8.37 47.89 -0.52
C GLU A 259 7.10 48.76 -0.35
N ALA A 260 6.08 48.26 0.36
CA ALA A 260 4.91 49.06 0.71
C ALA A 260 5.13 49.98 1.95
N GLN A 261 6.27 49.88 2.64
CA GLN A 261 6.58 50.66 3.84
C GLN A 261 7.38 51.96 3.59
N SER A 262 7.79 52.27 2.37
CA SER A 262 8.52 53.51 2.08
C SER A 262 7.60 54.72 1.83
N VAL A 263 6.72 55.06 2.76
CA VAL A 263 6.10 56.40 2.82
C VAL A 263 6.08 56.90 4.27
N ARG A 264 7.02 57.82 4.54
CA ARG A 264 7.10 58.80 5.64
C ARG A 264 7.45 58.30 7.03
N THR A 265 8.73 58.48 7.38
CA THR A 265 9.13 59.13 8.63
C THR A 265 10.13 60.25 8.30
N LEU A 266 9.79 61.46 8.77
CA LEU A 266 10.57 62.71 8.72
C LEU A 266 11.77 62.66 9.68
N THR A 267 12.68 63.64 9.51
CA THR A 267 13.93 63.99 10.25
C THR A 267 15.21 63.43 9.62
N ASP A 268 16.28 64.19 9.34
CA ASP A 268 16.59 65.62 9.41
C ASP A 268 17.93 65.86 8.66
N CYS A 269 18.16 67.11 8.23
CA CYS A 269 19.45 67.76 7.96
C CYS A 269 20.45 67.24 6.89
N GLY A 270 20.62 68.04 5.83
CA GLY A 270 21.93 68.62 5.49
C GLY A 270 22.52 68.33 4.09
N GLY A 271 22.74 69.38 3.31
CA GLY A 271 23.91 69.46 2.41
C GLY A 271 23.67 69.41 0.88
N TYR A 272 23.46 70.60 0.30
CA TYR A 272 24.17 71.16 -0.87
C TYR A 272 24.65 70.26 -2.05
N GLU A 273 24.16 70.60 -3.26
CA GLU A 273 24.89 70.70 -4.57
C GLU A 273 25.64 69.48 -5.15
N ARG A 274 25.89 69.27 -6.46
CA ARG A 274 25.46 69.71 -7.80
C ARG A 274 26.22 68.76 -8.78
N ALA A 275 25.69 68.47 -9.97
CA ALA A 275 26.25 67.60 -11.04
C ALA A 275 27.64 68.07 -11.58
N PRO A 276 28.43 67.33 -12.43
CA PRO A 276 28.07 66.92 -13.83
C PRO A 276 28.64 65.55 -14.30
N GLY A 277 28.14 64.91 -15.38
CA GLY A 277 28.60 65.01 -16.79
C GLY A 277 29.52 63.81 -17.17
N THR A 278 29.05 62.78 -17.89
CA THR A 278 29.02 62.55 -19.37
C THR A 278 30.37 62.41 -20.08
N ASP A 279 30.38 61.45 -21.04
CA ASP A 279 31.27 61.22 -22.21
C ASP A 279 32.07 59.90 -22.11
N GLY A 280 32.11 58.98 -23.09
CA GLY A 280 31.51 58.90 -24.42
C GLY A 280 32.19 57.80 -25.27
N ALA A 281 31.38 57.10 -26.11
CA ALA A 281 31.62 56.56 -27.47
C ALA A 281 32.81 55.58 -27.75
N ALA A 282 32.86 54.68 -28.76
CA ALA A 282 32.10 54.35 -29.98
C ALA A 282 32.46 52.88 -30.37
N GLY A 283 31.64 52.06 -31.06
CA GLY A 283 31.25 52.08 -32.49
C GLY A 283 31.00 50.60 -32.93
N ALA A 284 30.37 50.19 -34.03
CA ALA A 284 29.72 50.82 -35.19
C ALA A 284 28.82 49.73 -35.87
N SER A 285 27.76 50.15 -36.57
CA SER A 285 26.97 49.36 -37.56
C SER A 285 27.16 49.96 -38.96
N PRO A 286 26.76 49.31 -40.08
CA PRO A 286 25.44 49.64 -40.66
C PRO A 286 24.75 48.59 -41.59
N GLY A 287 23.41 48.72 -41.72
CA GLY A 287 22.57 48.42 -42.92
C GLY A 287 22.09 46.96 -43.12
N GLY A 288 20.85 46.62 -43.52
CA GLY A 288 19.64 47.38 -43.86
C GLY A 288 18.81 46.64 -44.94
N CYS A 289 17.51 46.37 -44.65
CA CYS A 289 16.33 46.23 -45.56
C CYS A 289 16.25 45.04 -46.57
N GLY A 290 15.12 44.35 -46.85
CA GLY A 290 13.73 44.41 -46.38
C GLY A 290 12.72 43.68 -47.34
N ARG A 291 11.44 43.56 -46.89
CA ARG A 291 10.14 43.29 -47.60
C ARG A 291 9.62 41.83 -47.54
N ARG A 292 8.34 41.54 -47.23
CA ARG A 292 7.09 42.15 -47.75
C ARG A 292 5.82 41.76 -46.90
N THR A 293 5.04 42.76 -46.48
CA THR A 293 3.55 42.92 -46.51
C THR A 293 2.54 41.86 -45.98
N ALA A 294 1.61 42.31 -45.10
CA ALA A 294 0.26 41.77 -44.80
C ALA A 294 -0.78 42.18 -45.91
N PRO A 295 -2.11 41.87 -45.91
CA PRO A 295 -2.99 41.22 -44.89
C PRO A 295 -4.12 40.27 -45.43
N SER A 296 -4.89 39.60 -44.55
CA SER A 296 -6.39 39.57 -44.59
C SER A 296 -7.02 38.78 -43.42
N ARG A 297 -8.15 39.29 -42.92
CA ARG A 297 -9.06 38.65 -41.96
C ARG A 297 -9.84 37.53 -42.65
N GLN A 298 -9.95 36.36 -42.00
CA GLN A 298 -11.14 35.52 -42.06
C GLN A 298 -11.46 35.01 -40.66
N GLU A 299 -12.76 34.99 -40.38
CA GLU A 299 -13.42 34.81 -39.10
C GLU A 299 -13.08 33.46 -38.44
N MET A 300 -12.74 33.48 -37.14
CA MET A 300 -12.98 32.34 -36.27
C MET A 300 -14.15 32.67 -35.34
N THR A 301 -15.34 32.26 -35.74
CA THR A 301 -16.46 32.03 -34.84
C THR A 301 -16.15 30.79 -33.99
N GLY A 302 -15.39 30.97 -32.91
CA GLY A 302 -15.18 29.96 -31.88
C GLY A 302 -16.31 30.03 -30.86
N GLY A 303 -17.44 29.40 -31.18
CA GLY A 303 -18.53 29.17 -30.25
C GLY A 303 -18.13 28.16 -29.17
N ASN A 304 -18.61 28.41 -27.95
CA ASN A 304 -18.67 27.44 -26.86
C ASN A 304 -19.31 26.14 -27.35
N GLU A 305 -18.52 25.07 -27.46
CA GLU A 305 -19.07 23.72 -27.41
C GLU A 305 -18.35 22.94 -26.32
N SER A 306 -19.12 22.69 -25.28
CA SER A 306 -18.79 21.79 -24.18
C SER A 306 -18.59 20.38 -24.72
N CYS A 307 -17.57 19.68 -24.22
CA CYS A 307 -17.38 18.25 -24.42
C CYS A 307 -18.49 17.46 -23.69
N THR A 308 -19.71 17.50 -24.22
CA THR A 308 -20.86 16.71 -23.77
C THR A 308 -21.79 16.40 -24.94
N ALA A 309 -21.32 15.66 -25.95
CA ALA A 309 -22.20 14.90 -26.86
C ALA A 309 -21.40 13.99 -27.81
N GLY A 310 -21.24 12.72 -27.42
CA GLY A 310 -20.98 11.60 -28.33
C GLY A 310 -21.78 10.40 -27.83
N PRO A 311 -22.51 9.65 -28.69
CA PRO A 311 -23.40 8.59 -28.23
C PRO A 311 -22.60 7.31 -27.97
N THR A 312 -21.99 7.25 -26.80
CA THR A 312 -21.77 6.06 -25.97
C THR A 312 -21.03 6.56 -24.74
N SER A 313 -21.72 6.61 -23.61
CA SER A 313 -21.05 6.85 -22.33
C SER A 313 -20.06 5.71 -22.11
N MET A 314 -18.78 5.94 -22.40
CA MET A 314 -17.74 5.03 -21.95
C MET A 314 -17.83 5.00 -20.44
N SER A 315 -18.13 3.83 -19.88
CA SER A 315 -18.17 3.70 -18.43
C SER A 315 -16.77 3.99 -17.88
N TYR A 316 -16.68 4.47 -16.64
CA TYR A 316 -15.40 4.56 -15.93
C TYR A 316 -14.61 3.25 -16.01
N LEU A 317 -15.31 2.11 -16.04
CA LEU A 317 -14.73 0.79 -16.22
C LEU A 317 -14.03 0.64 -17.58
N THR A 318 -14.60 1.18 -18.65
CA THR A 318 -14.08 1.11 -20.02
C THR A 318 -12.87 2.02 -20.23
N CYS A 319 -12.85 3.17 -19.57
CA CYS A 319 -11.70 4.07 -19.54
C CYS A 319 -10.56 3.47 -18.69
N LEU A 320 -10.91 2.86 -17.54
CA LEU A 320 -9.94 2.16 -16.69
C LEU A 320 -9.39 0.91 -17.39
N THR A 321 -10.19 0.16 -18.17
CA THR A 321 -9.68 -0.95 -18.99
C THR A 321 -8.76 -0.46 -20.09
N TYR A 322 -9.05 0.68 -20.74
CA TYR A 322 -8.16 1.25 -21.76
C TYR A 322 -6.82 1.71 -21.17
N ILE A 323 -6.85 2.36 -20.01
CA ILE A 323 -5.65 2.77 -19.26
C ILE A 323 -4.87 1.54 -18.76
N LEU A 324 -5.56 0.50 -18.27
CA LEU A 324 -4.92 -0.76 -17.88
C LEU A 324 -4.35 -1.50 -19.09
N GLU A 325 -5.01 -1.51 -20.25
CA GLU A 325 -4.52 -2.11 -21.49
C GLU A 325 -3.28 -1.37 -22.03
N GLU A 326 -3.26 -0.04 -21.92
CA GLU A 326 -2.14 0.80 -22.34
C GLU A 326 -0.96 0.74 -21.35
N TRP A 327 -1.23 0.56 -20.05
CA TRP A 327 -0.21 0.43 -19.00
C TRP A 327 0.36 -1.00 -18.87
N THR A 328 -0.44 -2.02 -19.19
CA THR A 328 -0.02 -3.43 -19.12
C THR A 328 0.55 -3.95 -20.43
N GLY A 329 0.22 -3.34 -21.58
CA GLY A 329 0.77 -3.68 -22.89
C GLY A 329 0.40 -5.08 -23.40
N VAL A 330 -0.58 -5.76 -22.78
CA VAL A 330 -0.83 -7.18 -23.03
C VAL A 330 -1.78 -7.44 -24.20
N LYS A 331 -1.26 -7.86 -25.36
CA LYS A 331 -2.01 -8.28 -26.56
C LYS A 331 -1.62 -9.64 -27.16
N ASP A 332 -0.50 -10.28 -26.80
CA ASP A 332 -0.06 -11.56 -27.36
C ASP A 332 0.88 -12.38 -26.44
N ILE A 333 1.20 -13.63 -26.78
CA ILE A 333 1.96 -14.61 -25.94
C ILE A 333 3.31 -14.10 -25.36
N GLY A 334 3.90 -13.01 -25.90
CA GLY A 334 5.04 -12.30 -25.31
C GLY A 334 4.74 -11.62 -23.96
N ASP A 335 3.47 -11.46 -23.62
CA ASP A 335 2.99 -10.72 -22.46
C ASP A 335 2.87 -11.52 -21.17
N TYR A 336 3.00 -12.85 -21.27
CA TYR A 336 3.11 -13.69 -20.08
C TYR A 336 4.41 -13.42 -19.32
N LEU A 337 5.49 -13.12 -20.04
CA LEU A 337 6.77 -12.77 -19.43
C LEU A 337 6.69 -11.39 -18.76
N SER A 338 6.09 -10.40 -19.43
CA SER A 338 5.92 -9.04 -18.90
C SER A 338 4.99 -9.00 -17.67
N ALA A 339 3.88 -9.75 -17.69
CA ALA A 339 2.98 -9.86 -16.54
C ALA A 339 3.63 -10.55 -15.34
N LYS A 340 4.40 -11.61 -15.57
CA LYS A 340 5.15 -12.30 -14.50
C LYS A 340 6.24 -11.41 -13.91
N GLU A 341 6.95 -10.67 -14.75
CA GLU A 341 7.99 -9.74 -14.33
C GLU A 341 7.42 -8.55 -13.57
N MET A 342 6.29 -8.00 -14.02
CA MET A 342 5.52 -6.99 -13.29
C MET A 342 5.08 -7.51 -11.92
N LEU A 343 4.44 -8.69 -11.86
CA LEU A 343 3.97 -9.28 -10.60
C LEU A 343 5.13 -9.62 -9.66
N ALA A 344 6.24 -10.15 -10.17
CA ALA A 344 7.42 -10.40 -9.37
C ALA A 344 7.98 -9.10 -8.79
N THR A 345 8.04 -8.03 -9.58
CA THR A 345 8.50 -6.71 -9.12
C THR A 345 7.55 -6.13 -8.06
N LEU A 346 6.24 -6.24 -8.27
CA LEU A 346 5.22 -5.79 -7.31
C LEU A 346 5.32 -6.55 -5.98
N TRP A 347 5.43 -7.88 -6.02
CA TRP A 347 5.53 -8.70 -4.82
C TRP A 347 6.89 -8.55 -4.12
N ASP A 348 8.00 -8.40 -4.85
CA ASP A 348 9.30 -8.06 -4.26
C ASP A 348 9.25 -6.70 -3.56
N GLY A 349 8.70 -5.67 -4.23
CA GLY A 349 8.48 -4.34 -3.65
C GLY A 349 7.60 -4.38 -2.41
N HIS A 350 6.46 -5.08 -2.48
CA HIS A 350 5.57 -5.26 -1.34
C HIS A 350 6.27 -5.95 -0.17
N GLY A 351 6.98 -7.06 -0.41
CA GLY A 351 7.74 -7.76 0.62
C GLY A 351 8.79 -6.85 1.29
N ARG A 352 9.54 -6.09 0.50
CA ARG A 352 10.58 -5.18 1.01
C ARG A 352 10.00 -4.00 1.79
N ILE A 353 8.90 -3.42 1.34
CA ILE A 353 8.28 -2.25 2.01
C ILE A 353 7.48 -2.68 3.23
N TRP A 354 6.61 -3.69 3.08
CA TRP A 354 5.69 -4.11 4.14
C TRP A 354 6.38 -4.96 5.21
N HIS A 355 7.26 -5.87 4.82
CA HIS A 355 7.93 -6.80 5.73
C HIS A 355 9.43 -6.55 5.89
N GLY A 356 10.03 -5.58 5.20
CA GLY A 356 11.49 -5.51 5.16
C GLY A 356 12.11 -6.81 4.64
N TYR A 357 11.45 -7.51 3.71
CA TYR A 357 11.82 -8.85 3.28
C TYR A 357 13.29 -8.97 2.85
N GLU A 358 13.97 -10.01 3.33
CA GLU A 358 15.34 -10.38 2.94
C GLU A 358 15.41 -11.85 2.55
N LEU A 359 16.25 -12.15 1.56
CA LEU A 359 16.53 -13.51 1.10
C LEU A 359 18.03 -13.80 1.28
N HIS A 360 18.35 -14.84 2.04
CA HIS A 360 19.71 -15.25 2.42
C HIS A 360 20.00 -16.67 1.93
N GLY A 361 21.24 -16.94 1.52
CA GLY A 361 21.69 -18.27 1.10
C GLY A 361 21.32 -18.64 -0.34
N VAL A 362 21.05 -17.66 -1.21
CA VAL A 362 20.63 -17.91 -2.61
C VAL A 362 21.66 -18.72 -3.39
N GLU A 363 22.94 -18.60 -3.04
CA GLU A 363 24.05 -19.39 -3.56
C GLU A 363 23.91 -20.90 -3.35
N ASN A 364 23.08 -21.35 -2.39
CA ASN A 364 22.78 -22.76 -2.17
C ASN A 364 21.79 -23.35 -3.20
N ILE A 365 21.17 -22.51 -4.02
CA ILE A 365 20.25 -22.96 -5.08
C ILE A 365 21.09 -23.38 -6.30
N PRO A 366 21.03 -24.64 -6.75
CA PRO A 366 21.82 -25.11 -7.89
C PRO A 366 21.36 -24.44 -9.19
N GLU A 367 22.24 -24.18 -10.14
CA GLU A 367 21.88 -23.60 -11.45
C GLU A 367 20.82 -24.46 -12.19
N GLY A 368 20.89 -25.78 -12.03
CA GLY A 368 19.95 -26.75 -12.56
C GLY A 368 18.72 -27.02 -11.67
N PRO A 369 18.08 -28.20 -11.81
CA PRO A 369 16.89 -28.53 -11.05
C PRO A 369 17.19 -28.79 -9.57
N GLY A 370 16.18 -28.61 -8.74
CA GLY A 370 16.28 -28.80 -7.29
C GLY A 370 14.92 -28.75 -6.63
N LEU A 371 14.76 -29.53 -5.56
CA LEU A 371 13.53 -29.59 -4.78
C LEU A 371 13.66 -28.74 -3.52
N VAL A 372 13.05 -27.55 -3.52
CA VAL A 372 12.95 -26.70 -2.32
C VAL A 372 11.92 -27.29 -1.36
N VAL A 373 12.36 -27.65 -0.16
CA VAL A 373 11.47 -28.15 0.90
C VAL A 373 11.39 -27.13 2.01
N PHE A 374 10.18 -26.65 2.30
CA PHE A 374 9.99 -25.51 3.19
C PHE A 374 8.94 -25.73 4.26
N TYR A 375 9.11 -25.02 5.38
CA TYR A 375 8.11 -24.94 6.44
C TYR A 375 6.87 -24.17 5.95
N HIS A 376 5.67 -24.74 6.13
CA HIS A 376 4.44 -24.06 5.71
C HIS A 376 4.02 -23.02 6.75
N GLY A 377 4.06 -21.74 6.40
CA GLY A 377 3.43 -20.67 7.17
C GLY A 377 1.89 -20.76 7.21
N ALA A 378 1.21 -19.86 7.93
CA ALA A 378 -0.25 -19.82 7.91
C ALA A 378 -0.81 -19.48 6.52
N THR A 379 -0.07 -18.68 5.75
CA THR A 379 -0.31 -18.35 4.33
C THR A 379 0.97 -18.60 3.53
N PRO A 380 0.90 -18.83 2.21
CA PRO A 380 2.08 -19.05 1.37
C PRO A 380 2.77 -17.73 0.95
N LEU A 381 2.59 -16.65 1.71
CA LEU A 381 3.07 -15.31 1.34
C LEU A 381 4.60 -15.24 1.30
N ASP A 382 5.26 -15.98 2.19
CA ASP A 382 6.71 -16.10 2.20
C ASP A 382 7.25 -16.78 0.94
N TYR A 383 6.57 -17.82 0.46
CA TYR A 383 6.88 -18.46 -0.82
C TYR A 383 6.71 -17.50 -2.00
N ILE A 384 5.66 -16.67 -2.00
CA ILE A 384 5.43 -15.65 -3.04
C ILE A 384 6.59 -14.64 -3.05
N TYR A 385 7.04 -14.17 -1.89
CA TYR A 385 8.21 -13.28 -1.82
C TYR A 385 9.50 -13.96 -2.26
N PHE A 386 9.71 -15.22 -1.88
CA PHE A 386 10.86 -15.99 -2.32
C PHE A 386 10.92 -16.11 -3.84
N THR A 387 9.83 -16.57 -4.49
CA THR A 387 9.81 -16.75 -5.95
C THR A 387 9.90 -15.42 -6.69
N ALA A 388 9.26 -14.36 -6.18
CA ALA A 388 9.36 -13.01 -6.73
C ALA A 388 10.80 -12.48 -6.67
N ARG A 389 11.45 -12.59 -5.51
CA ARG A 389 12.83 -12.15 -5.31
C ARG A 389 13.81 -12.94 -6.17
N LEU A 390 13.64 -14.26 -6.23
CA LEU A 390 14.45 -15.15 -7.05
C LEU A 390 14.32 -14.82 -8.54
N HIS A 391 13.10 -14.51 -9.00
CA HIS A 391 12.85 -14.09 -10.37
C HIS A 391 13.48 -12.72 -10.67
N VAL A 392 13.35 -11.74 -9.77
CA VAL A 392 13.96 -10.41 -9.95
C VAL A 392 15.48 -10.49 -9.97
N MET A 393 16.09 -11.31 -9.11
CA MET A 393 17.56 -11.40 -8.96
C MET A 393 18.23 -12.30 -10.01
N GLN A 394 17.65 -13.45 -10.33
CA GLN A 394 18.29 -14.49 -11.14
C GLN A 394 17.47 -14.89 -12.38
N LYS A 395 16.30 -14.28 -12.62
CA LYS A 395 15.35 -14.68 -13.68
C LYS A 395 14.92 -16.15 -13.59
N ARG A 396 15.05 -16.76 -12.41
CA ARG A 396 14.66 -18.15 -12.17
C ARG A 396 13.24 -18.23 -11.64
N CYS A 397 12.52 -19.25 -12.10
CA CYS A 397 11.17 -19.55 -11.64
C CYS A 397 11.20 -20.80 -10.78
N CYS A 398 10.47 -20.77 -9.67
CA CYS A 398 10.20 -21.94 -8.86
C CYS A 398 8.72 -22.28 -8.96
N SER A 399 8.39 -23.50 -9.35
CA SER A 399 7.04 -24.03 -9.29
C SER A 399 6.73 -24.51 -7.87
N VAL A 400 5.45 -24.56 -7.48
CA VAL A 400 5.05 -25.08 -6.16
C VAL A 400 3.92 -26.07 -6.27
N VAL A 401 3.92 -27.09 -5.42
CA VAL A 401 2.79 -28.03 -5.32
C VAL A 401 1.73 -27.47 -4.38
N ALA A 402 0.49 -27.39 -4.86
CA ALA A 402 -0.67 -27.04 -4.04
C ALA A 402 -1.65 -28.22 -3.88
N ASP A 403 -2.46 -28.16 -2.83
CA ASP A 403 -3.53 -29.13 -2.59
C ASP A 403 -4.64 -29.02 -3.65
N HIS A 404 -5.27 -30.15 -3.97
CA HIS A 404 -6.37 -30.26 -4.92
C HIS A 404 -7.49 -29.23 -4.72
N PHE A 405 -7.79 -28.85 -3.46
CA PHE A 405 -8.88 -27.90 -3.21
C PHE A 405 -8.62 -26.53 -3.86
N VAL A 406 -7.34 -26.12 -3.97
CA VAL A 406 -6.96 -24.81 -4.54
C VAL A 406 -7.36 -24.73 -6.01
N PHE A 407 -7.24 -25.84 -6.75
CA PHE A 407 -7.63 -25.92 -8.16
C PHE A 407 -9.15 -25.94 -8.37
N ARG A 408 -9.93 -26.20 -7.31
CA ARG A 408 -11.40 -26.12 -7.34
C ARG A 408 -11.93 -24.73 -7.03
N LEU A 409 -11.07 -23.81 -6.58
CA LEU A 409 -11.48 -22.43 -6.31
C LEU A 409 -11.75 -21.71 -7.64
N PRO A 410 -12.98 -21.24 -7.87
CA PRO A 410 -13.32 -20.56 -9.11
C PRO A 410 -12.37 -19.39 -9.37
N GLY A 411 -11.73 -19.42 -10.55
CA GLY A 411 -10.94 -18.31 -11.10
C GLY A 411 -9.50 -18.19 -10.60
N PHE A 412 -9.08 -19.04 -9.68
CA PHE A 412 -7.69 -19.12 -9.26
C PHE A 412 -6.77 -19.69 -10.35
N ARG A 413 -7.31 -20.38 -11.37
CA ARG A 413 -6.50 -21.08 -12.39
C ARG A 413 -5.41 -20.23 -13.04
N ILE A 414 -5.72 -19.00 -13.47
CA ILE A 414 -4.72 -18.12 -14.12
C ILE A 414 -3.66 -17.65 -13.12
N LEU A 415 -4.07 -17.34 -11.88
CA LEU A 415 -3.16 -17.01 -10.79
C LEU A 415 -2.20 -18.19 -10.49
N LEU A 416 -2.74 -19.41 -10.45
CA LEU A 416 -1.98 -20.64 -10.26
C LEU A 416 -0.98 -20.86 -11.40
N GLU A 417 -1.39 -20.64 -12.65
CA GLU A 417 -0.51 -20.74 -13.82
C GLU A 417 0.64 -19.70 -13.75
N VAL A 418 0.34 -18.44 -13.39
CA VAL A 418 1.35 -17.37 -13.26
C VAL A 418 2.38 -17.67 -12.17
N PHE A 419 1.94 -18.17 -11.01
CA PHE A 419 2.84 -18.57 -9.92
C PHE A 419 3.48 -19.95 -10.13
N GLY A 420 3.24 -20.61 -11.26
CA GLY A 420 3.77 -21.94 -11.54
C GLY A 420 3.29 -23.00 -10.54
N VAL A 421 2.07 -22.85 -10.03
CA VAL A 421 1.47 -23.80 -9.09
C VAL A 421 1.02 -25.03 -9.88
N ILE A 422 1.66 -26.15 -9.59
CA ILE A 422 1.36 -27.42 -10.23
C ILE A 422 0.54 -28.31 -9.30
N HIS A 423 -0.21 -29.18 -9.94
CA HIS A 423 -0.96 -30.20 -9.26
C HIS A 423 0.01 -31.28 -8.71
N GLY A 424 -0.36 -31.95 -7.62
CA GLY A 424 0.58 -32.76 -6.83
C GLY A 424 0.83 -34.25 -7.17
N PRO A 425 0.42 -34.88 -8.31
CA PRO A 425 0.87 -36.25 -8.59
C PRO A 425 2.38 -36.28 -8.76
N LYS A 426 2.95 -37.39 -8.31
CA LYS A 426 4.39 -37.60 -8.26
C LYS A 426 5.05 -37.44 -9.63
N GLU A 427 4.39 -37.94 -10.68
CA GLU A 427 4.87 -37.93 -12.06
C GLU A 427 5.00 -36.51 -12.60
N ALA A 428 4.06 -35.61 -12.27
CA ALA A 428 4.12 -34.21 -12.66
C ALA A 428 5.26 -33.46 -11.95
N CYS A 429 5.50 -33.81 -10.68
CA CYS A 429 6.60 -33.25 -9.89
C CYS A 429 7.96 -33.67 -10.47
N VAL A 430 8.15 -34.97 -10.73
CA VAL A 430 9.37 -35.53 -11.34
C VAL A 430 9.58 -34.93 -12.73
N GLY A 431 8.56 -34.90 -13.59
CA GLY A 431 8.67 -34.33 -14.93
C GLY A 431 8.96 -32.83 -14.95
N THR A 432 8.61 -32.08 -13.89
CA THR A 432 8.99 -30.67 -13.75
C THR A 432 10.48 -30.53 -13.44
N LEU A 433 11.00 -31.38 -12.56
CA LEU A 433 12.42 -31.40 -12.18
C LEU A 433 13.31 -31.91 -13.33
N GLU A 434 12.89 -32.94 -14.07
CA GLU A 434 13.62 -33.46 -15.23
C GLU A 434 13.77 -32.44 -16.36
N LYS A 435 12.85 -31.47 -16.47
CA LYS A 435 12.95 -30.33 -17.40
C LYS A 435 13.94 -29.26 -16.93
N GLY A 436 14.62 -29.46 -15.81
CA GLY A 436 15.60 -28.52 -15.26
C GLY A 436 15.01 -27.40 -14.40
N HIS A 437 13.71 -27.47 -14.04
CA HIS A 437 13.06 -26.44 -13.23
C HIS A 437 13.24 -26.67 -11.73
N LEU A 438 13.11 -25.59 -10.95
CA LEU A 438 12.97 -25.68 -9.49
C LEU A 438 11.53 -26.03 -9.13
N LEU A 439 11.36 -26.89 -8.12
CA LEU A 439 10.07 -27.23 -7.55
C LEU A 439 10.10 -27.01 -6.05
N ALA A 440 9.04 -26.48 -5.47
CA ALA A 440 8.87 -26.27 -4.05
C ALA A 440 7.73 -27.12 -3.49
N ILE A 441 7.97 -27.75 -2.34
CA ILE A 441 6.97 -28.54 -1.62
C ILE A 441 7.05 -28.20 -0.13
N ALA A 442 5.89 -27.95 0.47
CA ALA A 442 5.74 -27.89 1.91
C ALA A 442 5.11 -29.21 2.41
N PRO A 443 5.87 -30.16 2.98
CA PRO A 443 5.38 -31.51 3.26
C PRO A 443 4.21 -31.54 4.27
N GLY A 444 4.21 -30.61 5.22
CA GLY A 444 3.14 -30.43 6.19
C GLY A 444 1.80 -29.98 5.55
N GLY A 445 1.87 -29.32 4.39
CA GLY A 445 0.72 -28.86 3.62
C GLY A 445 -0.28 -28.04 4.44
N VAL A 446 -1.57 -28.15 4.07
CA VAL A 446 -2.68 -27.44 4.74
C VAL A 446 -2.73 -27.74 6.24
N ARG A 447 -2.41 -28.96 6.67
CA ARG A 447 -2.44 -29.33 8.09
C ARG A 447 -1.41 -28.53 8.90
N GLU A 448 -0.18 -28.41 8.40
CA GLU A 448 0.83 -27.57 9.03
C GLU A 448 0.43 -26.10 8.99
N ALA A 449 -0.04 -25.61 7.84
CA ALA A 449 -0.54 -24.25 7.67
C ALA A 449 -1.59 -23.87 8.75
N LEU A 450 -2.54 -24.76 9.02
CA LEU A 450 -3.64 -24.49 9.93
C LEU A 450 -3.32 -24.71 11.42
N PHE A 451 -2.40 -25.62 11.75
CA PHE A 451 -2.27 -26.12 13.12
C PHE A 451 -0.89 -25.97 13.78
N SER A 452 0.12 -25.48 13.06
CA SER A 452 1.37 -25.05 13.69
C SER A 452 1.20 -23.67 14.33
N ASP A 453 1.95 -23.41 15.39
CA ASP A 453 1.77 -22.30 16.33
C ASP A 453 3.10 -21.53 16.53
N GLU A 454 3.18 -20.69 17.57
CA GLU A 454 4.38 -19.95 17.95
C GLU A 454 5.58 -20.82 18.32
N MET A 455 5.40 -22.14 18.45
CA MET A 455 6.48 -23.09 18.69
C MET A 455 7.11 -23.61 17.40
N TYR A 456 6.56 -23.25 16.23
CA TYR A 456 7.09 -23.65 14.91
C TYR A 456 7.22 -25.17 14.75
N THR A 457 6.38 -25.94 15.45
CA THR A 457 6.42 -27.40 15.39
C THR A 457 6.15 -27.87 13.96
N ILE A 458 7.05 -28.71 13.41
CA ILE A 458 6.92 -29.32 12.09
C ILE A 458 5.89 -30.47 12.14
N LEU A 459 4.83 -30.37 11.33
CA LEU A 459 3.66 -31.25 11.33
C LEU A 459 3.56 -32.12 10.06
N TRP A 460 4.68 -32.73 9.65
CA TRP A 460 4.74 -33.57 8.44
C TRP A 460 4.09 -34.95 8.60
N SER A 461 3.96 -35.46 9.83
CA SER A 461 3.56 -36.86 10.10
C SER A 461 4.43 -37.83 9.28
N ASP A 462 3.86 -38.89 8.68
CA ASP A 462 4.59 -39.90 7.91
C ASP A 462 4.69 -39.55 6.40
N ARG A 463 4.51 -38.27 6.04
CA ARG A 463 4.53 -37.83 4.64
C ARG A 463 5.96 -37.79 4.10
N LYS A 464 6.26 -38.75 3.23
CA LYS A 464 7.56 -38.93 2.57
C LYS A 464 7.55 -38.82 1.04
N GLY A 465 6.40 -38.47 0.46
CA GLY A 465 6.24 -38.41 -1.00
C GLY A 465 7.21 -37.43 -1.69
N PHE A 466 7.52 -36.30 -1.05
CA PHE A 466 8.49 -35.33 -1.57
C PHE A 466 9.91 -35.91 -1.65
N ALA A 467 10.31 -36.76 -0.70
CA ALA A 467 11.61 -37.40 -0.71
C ALA A 467 11.70 -38.41 -1.86
N GLN A 468 10.61 -39.15 -2.12
CA GLN A 468 10.54 -40.03 -3.28
C GLN A 468 10.61 -39.26 -4.60
N VAL A 469 9.98 -38.07 -4.69
CA VAL A 469 10.10 -37.19 -5.87
C VAL A 469 11.57 -36.80 -6.12
N ALA A 470 12.30 -36.41 -5.07
CA ALA A 470 13.73 -36.06 -5.20
C ALA A 470 14.60 -37.25 -5.62
N ILE A 471 14.35 -38.44 -5.06
CA ILE A 471 15.06 -39.68 -5.42
C ILE A 471 14.83 -40.04 -6.89
N ASP A 472 13.58 -40.02 -7.34
CA ASP A 472 13.21 -40.39 -8.70
C ASP A 472 13.77 -39.42 -9.74
N ALA A 473 13.70 -38.12 -9.45
CA ALA A 473 14.27 -37.07 -10.30
C ALA A 473 15.80 -36.93 -10.17
N LYS A 474 16.42 -37.60 -9.19
CA LYS A 474 17.86 -37.53 -8.88
C LYS A 474 18.37 -36.10 -8.64
N VAL A 475 17.59 -35.30 -7.92
CA VAL A 475 17.89 -33.88 -7.64
C VAL A 475 18.21 -33.65 -6.16
N PRO A 476 18.97 -32.59 -5.82
CA PRO A 476 19.16 -32.22 -4.41
C PRO A 476 17.88 -31.67 -3.78
N ILE A 477 17.73 -31.87 -2.47
CA ILE A 477 16.73 -31.19 -1.66
C ILE A 477 17.33 -29.93 -1.04
N ILE A 478 16.66 -28.80 -1.15
CA ILE A 478 17.11 -27.50 -0.64
C ILE A 478 16.18 -27.09 0.52
N PRO A 479 16.63 -27.17 1.78
CA PRO A 479 15.80 -26.78 2.93
C PRO A 479 15.62 -25.26 2.97
N MET A 480 14.40 -24.79 3.21
CA MET A 480 14.08 -23.38 3.31
C MET A 480 13.21 -23.08 4.54
N PHE A 481 13.51 -21.96 5.21
CA PHE A 481 12.70 -21.46 6.32
C PHE A 481 12.59 -19.93 6.27
N THR A 482 11.42 -19.40 6.60
CA THR A 482 11.19 -17.95 6.72
C THR A 482 10.93 -17.56 8.18
N GLN A 483 11.83 -16.77 8.74
CA GLN A 483 11.71 -16.18 10.07
C GLN A 483 10.43 -15.35 10.19
N ASN A 484 9.77 -15.41 11.34
CA ASN A 484 8.54 -14.67 11.67
C ASN A 484 7.32 -14.95 10.76
N VAL A 485 7.34 -16.01 9.93
CA VAL A 485 6.21 -16.31 9.04
C VAL A 485 4.90 -16.57 9.82
N ARG A 486 4.98 -17.10 11.05
CA ARG A 486 3.83 -17.24 11.96
C ARG A 486 3.47 -15.97 12.71
N GLU A 487 4.37 -15.00 12.79
CA GLU A 487 4.06 -13.69 13.40
C GLU A 487 3.42 -12.75 12.38
N GLY A 488 3.68 -12.92 11.08
CA GLY A 488 2.98 -12.18 10.03
C GLY A 488 1.51 -12.61 9.91
N PHE A 489 1.25 -13.92 10.00
CA PHE A 489 -0.09 -14.50 9.95
C PHE A 489 -0.21 -15.68 10.93
N ARG A 490 -1.31 -15.71 11.69
CA ARG A 490 -1.65 -16.78 12.62
C ARG A 490 -3.01 -17.37 12.30
N THR A 491 -3.21 -18.58 12.77
CA THR A 491 -4.49 -19.28 12.71
C THR A 491 -5.03 -19.50 14.11
N LEU A 492 -6.34 -19.68 14.24
CA LEU A 492 -6.97 -20.15 15.47
C LEU A 492 -6.90 -21.69 15.60
N GLY A 493 -5.78 -22.29 15.21
CA GLY A 493 -5.57 -23.75 15.16
C GLY A 493 -5.52 -24.45 16.53
N GLY A 494 -5.40 -23.70 17.62
CA GLY A 494 -5.45 -24.23 18.99
C GLY A 494 -6.85 -24.71 19.42
N ILE A 495 -7.92 -24.32 18.70
CA ILE A 495 -9.29 -24.71 19.03
C ILE A 495 -9.54 -26.17 18.64
N LYS A 496 -9.70 -27.05 19.65
CA LYS A 496 -9.85 -28.52 19.47
C LYS A 496 -10.97 -28.91 18.49
N ILE A 497 -12.11 -28.20 18.51
CA ILE A 497 -13.25 -28.53 17.63
C ILE A 497 -12.93 -28.28 16.16
N LEU A 498 -12.18 -27.22 15.85
CA LEU A 498 -11.75 -26.91 14.48
C LEU A 498 -10.75 -27.94 13.97
N ARG A 499 -9.84 -28.39 14.84
CA ARG A 499 -8.93 -29.50 14.52
C ARG A 499 -9.68 -30.79 14.22
N SER A 500 -10.62 -31.18 15.09
CA SER A 500 -11.44 -32.38 14.89
C SER A 500 -12.24 -32.31 13.58
N LEU A 501 -12.85 -31.16 13.29
CA LEU A 501 -13.59 -30.94 12.05
C LEU A 501 -12.70 -31.04 10.81
N TYR A 502 -11.50 -30.46 10.85
CA TYR A 502 -10.53 -30.55 9.75
C TYR A 502 -10.07 -32.00 9.53
N GLU A 503 -9.72 -32.74 10.59
CA GLU A 503 -9.26 -34.13 10.43
C GLU A 503 -10.36 -35.04 9.86
N ARG A 504 -11.64 -34.72 10.11
CA ARG A 504 -12.80 -35.46 9.57
C ARG A 504 -13.18 -35.07 8.14
N THR A 505 -13.14 -33.77 7.82
CA THR A 505 -13.71 -33.24 6.56
C THR A 505 -12.67 -32.78 5.56
N ARG A 506 -11.43 -32.53 6.01
CA ARG A 506 -10.35 -31.87 5.27
C ARG A 506 -10.69 -30.46 4.76
N LEU A 507 -11.76 -29.85 5.26
CA LEU A 507 -12.14 -28.48 4.91
C LEU A 507 -11.33 -27.47 5.73
N PRO A 508 -10.64 -26.50 5.10
CA PRO A 508 -9.78 -25.53 5.78
C PRO A 508 -10.58 -24.36 6.39
N VAL A 509 -11.45 -24.67 7.35
CA VAL A 509 -12.36 -23.68 8.00
C VAL A 509 -11.77 -22.99 9.23
N VAL A 510 -10.45 -23.10 9.43
CA VAL A 510 -9.77 -22.49 10.58
C VAL A 510 -9.57 -20.99 10.30
N PRO A 511 -10.14 -20.09 11.13
CA PRO A 511 -9.96 -18.66 10.90
C PRO A 511 -8.49 -18.23 10.99
N LEU A 512 -8.13 -17.32 10.09
CA LEU A 512 -6.80 -16.72 9.98
C LEU A 512 -6.89 -15.24 10.37
N TYR A 513 -5.88 -14.74 11.07
CA TYR A 513 -5.72 -13.33 11.39
C TYR A 513 -4.25 -12.93 11.22
N GLY A 514 -4.00 -11.66 10.94
CA GLY A 514 -2.66 -11.16 10.70
C GLY A 514 -2.61 -10.16 9.57
N GLY A 515 -1.57 -10.25 8.75
CA GLY A 515 -1.15 -9.15 7.88
C GLY A 515 -0.22 -8.19 8.61
N PHE A 516 0.35 -8.61 9.74
CA PHE A 516 1.21 -7.77 10.53
C PHE A 516 2.50 -7.46 9.76
N PRO A 517 2.93 -6.20 9.74
CA PRO A 517 4.11 -5.80 9.00
C PRO A 517 5.36 -6.15 9.83
N VAL A 518 5.63 -7.44 10.02
CA VAL A 518 6.80 -7.97 10.75
C VAL A 518 8.00 -8.17 9.83
N LYS A 519 9.20 -8.22 10.39
CA LYS A 519 10.42 -8.50 9.62
C LYS A 519 10.41 -9.95 9.12
N LEU A 520 10.44 -10.16 7.81
CA LEU A 520 10.56 -11.50 7.21
C LEU A 520 11.95 -11.70 6.63
N ARG A 521 12.60 -12.82 6.97
CA ARG A 521 13.88 -13.24 6.38
C ARG A 521 13.77 -14.70 5.97
N THR A 522 13.92 -14.97 4.68
CA THR A 522 13.98 -16.34 4.15
C THR A 522 15.44 -16.79 4.12
N PHE A 523 15.71 -17.96 4.69
CA PHE A 523 17.00 -18.61 4.73
C PHE A 523 16.96 -19.88 3.89
N ILE A 524 17.82 -19.95 2.88
CA ILE A 524 18.06 -21.13 2.06
C ILE A 524 19.24 -21.88 2.67
N GLY A 525 18.99 -23.08 3.19
CA GLY A 525 20.02 -23.92 3.79
C GLY A 525 20.85 -24.69 2.75
N ALA A 526 21.90 -25.36 3.23
CA ALA A 526 22.76 -26.18 2.39
C ALA A 526 21.99 -27.31 1.69
N PRO A 527 22.24 -27.56 0.39
CA PRO A 527 21.54 -28.61 -0.34
C PRO A 527 21.91 -30.00 0.19
N ILE A 528 20.91 -30.86 0.33
CA ILE A 528 21.07 -32.29 0.62
C ILE A 528 21.20 -32.99 -0.74
N PRO A 529 22.40 -33.49 -1.10
CA PRO A 529 22.62 -34.10 -2.40
C PRO A 529 21.84 -35.41 -2.54
N TYR A 530 21.57 -35.79 -3.79
CA TYR A 530 21.05 -37.11 -4.09
C TYR A 530 22.13 -38.18 -3.82
N GLU A 531 21.76 -39.23 -3.08
CA GLU A 531 22.60 -40.40 -2.84
C GLU A 531 21.87 -41.67 -3.34
N PRO A 532 22.49 -42.50 -4.20
CA PRO A 532 21.81 -43.64 -4.84
C PRO A 532 21.18 -44.68 -3.89
N ASN A 533 21.72 -44.83 -2.68
CA ASN A 533 21.31 -45.85 -1.71
C ASN A 533 20.44 -45.30 -0.57
N MET A 534 20.08 -44.02 -0.59
CA MET A 534 19.28 -43.40 0.48
C MET A 534 17.79 -43.70 0.27
N THR A 535 17.13 -44.19 1.32
CA THR A 535 15.68 -44.43 1.29
C THR A 535 14.89 -43.12 1.42
N ALA A 536 13.63 -43.12 0.97
CA ALA A 536 12.75 -41.96 1.14
C ALA A 536 12.50 -41.60 2.61
N GLU A 537 12.49 -42.58 3.53
CA GLU A 537 12.39 -42.34 4.97
C GLU A 537 13.60 -41.58 5.50
N GLU A 538 14.80 -42.05 5.18
CA GLU A 538 16.06 -41.43 5.62
C GLU A 538 16.21 -40.02 5.05
N LEU A 539 15.90 -39.85 3.77
CA LEU A 539 15.95 -38.54 3.12
C LEU A 539 14.91 -37.58 3.71
N ALA A 540 13.70 -38.05 4.01
CA ALA A 540 12.68 -37.23 4.68
C ALA A 540 13.11 -36.83 6.09
N ALA A 541 13.72 -37.75 6.85
CA ALA A 541 14.25 -37.47 8.18
C ALA A 541 15.41 -36.46 8.15
N LYS A 542 16.39 -36.64 7.25
CA LYS A 542 17.49 -35.68 7.02
C LYS A 542 16.95 -34.31 6.65
N THR A 543 15.98 -34.25 5.75
CA THR A 543 15.34 -32.99 5.33
C THR A 543 14.62 -32.30 6.48
N LYS A 544 13.86 -33.06 7.28
CA LYS A 544 13.18 -32.52 8.46
C LYS A 544 14.16 -31.94 9.46
N ALA A 545 15.27 -32.65 9.72
CA ALA A 545 16.33 -32.17 10.59
C ALA A 545 16.99 -30.89 10.06
N ALA A 546 17.20 -30.78 8.75
CA ALA A 546 17.77 -29.58 8.14
C ALA A 546 16.83 -28.37 8.24
N VAL A 547 15.53 -28.53 7.99
CA VAL A 547 14.53 -27.45 8.18
C VAL A 547 14.42 -27.07 9.66
N GLN A 548 14.43 -28.05 10.55
CA GLN A 548 14.40 -27.83 12.00
C GLN A 548 15.63 -27.04 12.48
N ALA A 549 16.82 -27.36 11.96
CA ALA A 549 18.05 -26.61 12.25
C ALA A 549 17.98 -25.15 11.77
N LEU A 550 17.34 -24.88 10.62
CA LEU A 550 17.10 -23.51 10.17
C LEU A 550 16.15 -22.76 11.13
N ILE A 551 15.10 -23.41 11.61
CA ILE A 551 14.17 -22.84 12.59
C ILE A 551 14.92 -22.50 13.88
N GLU A 552 15.69 -23.45 14.44
CA GLU A 552 16.45 -23.26 15.68
C GLU A 552 17.49 -22.14 15.58
N LYS A 553 18.14 -22.03 14.42
CA LYS A 553 19.16 -21.00 14.18
C LYS A 553 18.56 -19.60 14.02
N HIS A 554 17.41 -19.50 13.35
CA HIS A 554 16.91 -18.21 12.86
C HIS A 554 15.62 -17.72 13.54
N GLN A 555 14.93 -18.56 14.30
CA GLN A 555 13.69 -18.19 14.99
C GLN A 555 13.86 -18.24 16.51
N LYS A 556 13.41 -17.18 17.18
CA LYS A 556 13.27 -17.18 18.64
C LYS A 556 11.92 -17.80 19.02
N ILE A 557 11.97 -18.85 19.84
CA ILE A 557 10.79 -19.60 20.28
C ILE A 557 10.57 -19.37 21.81
N PRO A 558 9.32 -19.14 22.28
CA PRO A 558 8.12 -18.97 21.47
C PRO A 558 8.17 -17.69 20.61
N GLY A 559 7.55 -17.79 19.43
CA GLY A 559 7.31 -16.67 18.52
C GLY A 559 6.43 -15.60 19.17
N ASN A 560 6.77 -14.33 18.96
CA ASN A 560 6.09 -13.19 19.58
C ASN A 560 5.92 -12.06 18.56
N ILE A 561 4.65 -11.66 18.33
CA ILE A 561 4.29 -10.66 17.31
C ILE A 561 4.95 -9.32 17.61
N PHE A 562 4.94 -8.85 18.86
CA PHE A 562 5.53 -7.56 19.22
C PHE A 562 7.05 -7.54 18.96
N ARG A 563 7.76 -8.59 19.36
CA ARG A 563 9.20 -8.71 19.06
C ARG A 563 9.46 -8.70 17.55
N ALA A 564 8.69 -9.47 16.78
CA ALA A 564 8.82 -9.54 15.32
C ALA A 564 8.51 -8.19 14.62
N LEU A 565 7.61 -7.38 15.19
CA LEU A 565 7.37 -5.99 14.74
C LEU A 565 8.59 -5.12 15.04
N MET A 566 9.16 -5.20 16.25
CA MET A 566 10.31 -4.39 16.65
C MET A 566 11.58 -4.72 15.84
N GLU A 567 11.74 -5.98 15.41
CA GLU A 567 12.86 -6.42 14.55
C GLU A 567 12.90 -5.69 13.19
N ARG A 568 11.83 -4.99 12.77
CA ARG A 568 11.87 -4.13 11.59
C ARG A 568 12.70 -2.87 11.77
N PHE A 569 12.72 -2.33 12.99
CA PHE A 569 13.38 -1.07 13.30
C PHE A 569 14.79 -1.27 13.86
N GLN A 570 15.16 -2.52 14.14
CA GLN A 570 16.51 -2.88 14.55
C GLN A 570 17.41 -2.99 13.31
N THR A 571 18.22 -1.96 13.05
CA THR A 571 19.43 -2.12 12.23
C THR A 571 20.38 -3.05 12.96
N GLN A 572 20.54 -4.28 12.48
CA GLN A 572 21.63 -5.12 12.96
C GLN A 572 22.95 -4.41 12.62
N LYS A 573 23.80 -4.20 13.63
CA LYS A 573 25.24 -4.14 13.39
C LYS A 573 25.59 -5.46 12.72
N LYS A 574 26.25 -5.42 11.56
CA LYS A 574 26.87 -6.61 10.97
C LYS A 574 27.77 -7.22 12.04
N GLU A 575 27.46 -8.44 12.46
CA GLU A 575 28.44 -9.31 13.10
C GLU A 575 29.18 -9.97 11.94
N ASP A 576 30.44 -9.56 11.78
CA ASP A 576 31.39 -10.08 10.79
C ASP A 576 31.82 -11.52 11.12
#